data_AF-A0A7X9CRS3-F1
#
_entry.id   AF-A0A7X9CRS3-F1
#
_cell.length_a   1.000
_cell.length_b   1.000
_cell.length_c   1.000
_cell.angle_alpha   90.00
_cell.angle_beta   90.00
_cell.angle_gamma   90.00
#
_symmetry.space_group_name_H-M   'P 1'
#
loop_
_entity.id
_entity.type
_entity.pdbx_description
1 polymer ?
#
loop_
_entity_poly.entity_id
_entity_poly.type
_entity_poly.pdbx_seq_one_letter_code
_entity_poly.pdbx_strand_id
1 'polypeptide(L)'
;MKMTLSVKLLLEHSTIKSEVFEESIVIFEIDKIEDLKMEVDKYIDKLNRDCLDEDCVVKLVSIVDYWEMVETLPPSFVNKEVYCKYLNPEEVYI
;
A
#
# COMPACT_ATOMS: atom_id res chain seq x y z
N MET A 1 21.84 7.92 0.35
CA MET A 1 21.69 7.02 -0.82
C MET A 1 20.25 6.57 -0.78
N LYS A 2 19.52 6.68 -1.88
CA LYS A 2 18.13 6.26 -1.89
C LYS A 2 18.04 4.73 -1.79
N MET A 3 17.10 4.25 -1.01
CA MET A 3 16.79 2.83 -0.85
C MET A 3 15.45 2.52 -1.53
N THR A 4 15.36 1.34 -2.13
CA THR A 4 14.11 0.83 -2.71
C THR A 4 13.58 -0.24 -1.78
N LEU A 5 12.36 -0.07 -1.29
CA LEU A 5 11.70 -1.02 -0.41
C LEU A 5 10.50 -1.65 -1.11
N SER A 6 10.36 -2.96 -0.95
CA SER A 6 9.12 -3.68 -1.18
C SER A 6 8.35 -3.71 0.13
N VAL A 7 7.16 -3.10 0.17
CA VAL A 7 6.41 -2.90 1.41
C VAL A 7 5.07 -3.60 1.29
N LYS A 8 4.79 -4.51 2.23
CA LYS A 8 3.50 -5.18 2.33
C LYS A 8 2.55 -4.35 3.20
N LEU A 9 1.44 -3.94 2.61
CA LEU A 9 0.40 -3.14 3.25
C LEU A 9 -0.86 -3.99 3.42
N LEU A 10 -1.56 -3.77 4.53
CA LEU A 10 -2.95 -4.18 4.71
C LEU A 10 -3.82 -2.94 4.62
N LEU A 11 -4.70 -2.91 3.64
CA LEU A 11 -5.60 -1.81 3.34
C LEU A 11 -7.04 -2.23 3.61
N GLU A 12 -7.84 -1.26 4.04
CA GLU A 12 -9.28 -1.38 4.17
C GLU A 12 -9.92 -0.48 3.12
N HIS A 13 -10.72 -1.07 2.25
CA HIS A 13 -11.56 -0.38 1.28
C HIS A 13 -12.98 -0.37 1.85
N SER A 14 -13.37 0.75 2.44
CA SER A 14 -14.72 0.92 2.99
C SER A 14 -15.59 1.69 2.01
N THR A 15 -16.83 1.25 1.89
CA THR A 15 -17.94 1.99 1.28
C THR A 15 -19.06 2.09 2.32
N ILE A 16 -20.13 2.83 2.03
CA ILE A 16 -21.31 2.88 2.91
C ILE A 16 -21.92 1.49 3.18
N LYS A 17 -21.76 0.54 2.25
CA LYS A 17 -22.46 -0.75 2.27
C LYS A 17 -21.57 -1.96 2.53
N SER A 18 -20.26 -1.82 2.37
CA SER A 18 -19.33 -2.93 2.40
C SER A 18 -17.94 -2.49 2.81
N GLU A 19 -17.21 -3.42 3.40
CA GLU A 19 -15.81 -3.29 3.76
C GLU A 19 -15.07 -4.48 3.17
N VAL A 20 -13.97 -4.20 2.48
CA VAL A 20 -13.11 -5.21 1.87
C VAL A 20 -11.69 -4.93 2.30
N PHE A 21 -10.98 -5.97 2.74
CA PHE A 21 -9.57 -5.88 3.07
C PHE A 21 -8.72 -6.31 1.90
N GLU A 22 -7.59 -5.64 1.72
CA GLU A 22 -6.64 -5.89 0.64
C GLU A 22 -5.23 -6.02 1.22
N GLU A 23 -4.53 -7.10 0.88
CA GLU A 23 -3.08 -7.16 1.05
C GLU A 23 -2.39 -6.75 -0.25
N SER A 24 -1.61 -5.68 -0.19
CA SER A 24 -0.91 -5.13 -1.34
C SER A 24 0.59 -5.11 -1.10
N ILE A 25 1.39 -5.35 -2.14
CA ILE A 25 2.83 -5.09 -2.12
C ILE A 25 3.10 -3.89 -3.02
N VAL A 26 3.68 -2.85 -2.43
CA VAL A 26 3.96 -1.58 -3.09
C VAL A 26 5.44 -1.29 -2.97
N ILE A 27 6.05 -0.85 -4.07
CA ILE A 27 7.46 -0.48 -4.10
C ILE A 27 7.59 1.01 -3.79
N PHE A 28 8.42 1.36 -2.80
CA PHE A 28 8.72 2.73 -2.42
C PHE A 28 10.20 3.04 -2.61
N GLU A 29 10.51 4.25 -3.07
CA GLU A 29 11.88 4.77 -3.11
C GLU A 29 11.98 5.88 -2.06
N ILE A 30 12.80 5.65 -1.02
CA ILE A 30 12.91 6.56 0.13
C ILE A 30 14.38 6.92 0.40
N ASP A 31 14.62 8.06 1.03
CA ASP A 31 15.97 8.48 1.42
C ASP A 31 16.41 7.79 2.72
N LYS A 32 15.50 7.62 3.68
CA LYS A 32 15.72 6.93 4.95
C LYS A 32 14.47 6.17 5.39
N ILE A 33 14.64 5.14 6.23
CA ILE A 33 13.53 4.29 6.68
C ILE A 33 12.45 5.07 7.45
N GLU A 34 12.84 6.15 8.15
CA GLU A 34 11.92 7.01 8.88
C GLU A 34 10.93 7.73 7.96
N ASP A 35 11.25 7.87 6.66
CA ASP A 35 10.40 8.51 5.67
C ASP A 35 9.31 7.56 5.15
N LEU A 36 9.40 6.25 5.43
CA LEU A 36 8.48 5.24 4.89
C LEU A 36 7.02 5.56 5.21
N LYS A 37 6.72 5.94 6.46
CA LYS A 37 5.34 6.23 6.86
C LYS A 37 4.75 7.39 6.06
N MET A 38 5.55 8.44 5.81
CA MET A 38 5.13 9.59 5.02
C MET A 38 4.85 9.19 3.57
N GLU A 39 5.69 8.35 2.97
CA GLU A 39 5.47 7.88 1.59
C GLU A 39 4.25 6.95 1.47
N VAL A 40 4.02 6.08 2.45
CA VAL A 40 2.80 5.29 2.52
C VAL A 40 1.57 6.20 2.63
N ASP A 41 1.60 7.23 3.46
CA ASP A 41 0.47 8.16 3.58
C ASP A 41 0.17 8.88 2.27
N LYS A 42 1.21 9.32 1.54
CA LYS A 42 1.04 9.90 0.19
C LYS A 42 0.43 8.91 -0.79
N TYR A 43 0.78 7.64 -0.69
CA TYR A 43 0.20 6.57 -1.52
C TYR A 43 -1.28 6.37 -1.20
N ILE A 44 -1.67 6.31 0.06
CA ILE A 44 -3.09 6.21 0.47
C ILE A 44 -3.89 7.44 0.02
N ASP A 45 -3.34 8.64 0.18
CA ASP A 45 -3.96 9.87 -0.31
C ASP A 45 -4.16 9.84 -1.82
N LYS A 46 -3.21 9.26 -2.56
CA LYS A 46 -3.32 9.07 -4.00
C LYS A 46 -4.43 8.07 -4.34
N LEU A 47 -4.48 6.92 -3.67
CA LEU A 47 -5.55 5.93 -3.89
C LEU A 47 -6.94 6.54 -3.66
N ASN A 48 -7.10 7.33 -2.59
CA ASN A 48 -8.37 8.01 -2.32
C ASN A 48 -8.73 9.06 -3.37
N ARG A 49 -7.75 9.78 -3.93
CA ARG A 49 -8.00 10.72 -5.05
C ARG A 49 -8.33 10.01 -6.36
N ASP A 50 -7.74 8.85 -6.59
CA ASP A 50 -7.91 8.06 -7.81
C ASP A 50 -9.16 7.16 -7.74
N CYS A 51 -9.78 7.03 -6.56
CA CYS A 51 -10.97 6.23 -6.38
C CYS A 51 -12.17 6.86 -7.10
N LEU A 52 -12.73 6.12 -8.07
CA LEU A 52 -13.82 6.59 -8.93
C LEU A 52 -15.20 6.53 -8.28
N ASP A 53 -15.32 5.82 -7.16
CA ASP A 53 -16.55 5.69 -6.40
C ASP A 53 -16.53 6.72 -5.27
N GLU A 54 -17.40 7.74 -5.35
CA GLU A 54 -17.44 8.88 -4.41
C GLU A 54 -17.66 8.46 -2.95
N ASP A 55 -18.17 7.25 -2.73
CA ASP A 55 -18.42 6.68 -1.41
C ASP A 55 -17.31 5.74 -0.90
N CYS A 56 -16.24 5.54 -1.68
CA CYS A 56 -15.15 4.63 -1.32
C CYS A 56 -13.99 5.36 -0.64
N VAL A 57 -13.64 4.91 0.56
CA VAL A 57 -12.49 5.40 1.33
C VAL A 57 -11.51 4.25 1.52
N VAL A 58 -10.26 4.48 1.14
CA VAL A 58 -9.14 3.56 1.38
C VAL A 58 -8.39 4.01 2.63
N LYS A 59 -8.20 3.11 3.59
CA LYS A 59 -7.43 3.34 4.81
C LYS A 59 -6.28 2.36 4.91
N LEU A 60 -5.16 2.82 5.45
CA LEU A 60 -4.10 1.94 5.91
C LEU A 60 -4.50 1.31 7.25
N VAL A 61 -4.60 -0.01 7.28
CA VAL A 61 -4.79 -0.78 8.53
C VAL A 61 -3.43 -1.00 9.19
N SER A 62 -2.46 -1.50 8.43
CA SER A 62 -1.12 -1.76 8.93
C SER A 62 -0.07 -1.83 7.82
N ILE A 63 1.17 -1.50 8.16
CA ILE A 63 2.35 -1.91 7.39
C ILE A 63 2.75 -3.27 7.96
N VAL A 64 2.52 -4.34 7.18
CA VAL A 64 2.69 -5.72 7.65
C VAL A 64 4.16 -6.10 7.72
N ASP A 65 4.92 -5.79 6.67
CA ASP A 65 6.36 -6.07 6.58
C ASP A 65 7.01 -5.21 5.48
N TYR A 66 8.34 -5.14 5.47
CA TYR A 66 9.10 -4.49 4.40
C TYR A 66 10.46 -5.15 4.17
N TRP A 67 10.93 -5.12 2.92
CA TRP A 67 12.23 -5.66 2.53
C TRP A 67 12.97 -4.66 1.64
N GLU A 68 14.24 -4.43 1.95
CA GLU A 68 15.13 -3.67 1.07
C GLU A 68 15.46 -4.49 -0.18
N MET A 69 15.24 -3.88 -1.35
CA MET A 69 15.53 -4.48 -2.63
C MET A 69 16.99 -4.25 -3.00
N VAL A 70 17.69 -5.33 -3.32
CA VAL A 70 19.11 -5.30 -3.72
C VAL A 70 19.25 -4.95 -5.21
N GLU A 71 18.20 -5.18 -6.00
CA GLU A 71 18.19 -4.90 -7.44
C GLU A 71 17.63 -3.50 -7.72
N THR A 72 18.30 -2.78 -8.62
CA THR A 72 17.81 -1.50 -9.13
C THR A 72 16.63 -1.74 -10.08
N LEU A 73 15.44 -1.36 -9.65
CA LEU A 73 14.25 -1.37 -10.49
C LEU A 73 14.25 -0.18 -11.47
N PRO A 74 13.62 -0.32 -12.65
CA PRO A 74 13.36 0.82 -13.52
C PRO A 74 12.52 1.88 -12.80
N PRO A 75 12.71 3.19 -13.07
CA PRO A 75 11.94 4.26 -12.42
C PRO A 75 10.42 4.12 -12.54
N SER A 76 9.95 3.39 -13.57
CA SER A 76 8.54 3.11 -13.80
C SER A 76 7.86 2.22 -12.76
N PHE A 77 8.62 1.61 -11.85
CA PHE A 77 8.11 0.72 -10.79
C PHE A 77 7.97 1.42 -9.43
N VAL A 78 8.56 2.61 -9.27
CA VAL A 78 8.51 3.36 -8.02
C VAL A 78 7.06 3.83 -7.78
N ASN A 79 6.57 3.61 -6.56
CA ASN A 79 5.20 3.89 -6.11
C ASN A 79 4.13 3.16 -6.92
N LYS A 80 4.45 1.94 -7.39
CA LYS A 80 3.47 1.04 -7.99
C LYS A 80 3.18 -0.14 -7.09
N GLU A 81 1.89 -0.45 -7.03
CA GLU A 81 1.41 -1.74 -6.60
C GLU A 81 1.86 -2.80 -7.61
N VAL A 82 2.55 -3.82 -7.12
CA VAL A 82 3.04 -4.95 -7.90
C VAL A 82 2.29 -6.24 -7.60
N TYR A 83 1.51 -6.24 -6.52
CA TYR A 83 0.63 -7.33 -6.11
C TYR A 83 -0.53 -6.77 -5.29
N CYS A 84 -1.72 -7.32 -5.50
CA CYS A 84 -2.93 -7.06 -4.72
C CYS A 84 -3.72 -8.37 -4.57
N LYS A 85 -4.21 -8.62 -3.36
CA LYS A 85 -5.15 -9.70 -3.05
C LYS A 85 -6.22 -9.21 -2.10
N TYR A 86 -7.48 -9.31 -2.52
CA TYR A 86 -8.62 -9.15 -1.61
C TYR A 86 -8.73 -10.34 -0.66
N LEU A 87 -8.88 -10.03 0.63
CA LEU A 87 -9.04 -11.00 1.69
C LEU A 87 -10.52 -11.30 1.92
N ASN A 88 -10.81 -12.58 2.15
CA ASN A 88 -12.12 -12.97 2.67
C ASN A 88 -12.20 -12.65 4.17
N PRO A 89 -13.41 -12.44 4.72
CA PRO A 89 -13.58 -12.11 6.14
C PRO A 89 -12.88 -13.09 7.10
N GLU A 90 -12.84 -14.38 6.75
CA GLU A 90 -12.19 -15.44 7.54
C GLU A 90 -10.66 -15.27 7.63
N GLU A 91 -10.03 -14.62 6.64
CA GLU A 91 -8.58 -14.39 6.59
C GLU A 91 -8.15 -13.17 7.42
N VAL A 92 -9.09 -12.30 7.81
CA VAL A 92 -8.82 -11.05 8.53
C VAL A 92 -8.73 -11.25 10.05
N TYR A 93 -9.40 -12.27 10.59
CA TYR A 93 -9.56 -12.49 12.05
C TYR A 93 -8.65 -13.58 12.64
N ILE A 94 -7.47 -13.83 12.06
CA ILE A 94 -6.52 -14.84 12.53
C ILE A 94 -5.58 -14.29 13.61
#